data_AF-A0A2Z5N4D1-F1
#
_entry.id   AF-A0A2Z5N4D1-F1
#
_cell.length_a   1.000
_cell.length_b   1.000
_cell.length_c   1.000
_cell.angle_alpha   90.00
_cell.angle_beta   90.00
_cell.angle_gamma   90.00
#
_symmetry.space_group_name_H-M   'P 1'
#
loop_
_entity.id
_entity.type
_entity.pdbx_description
1 polymer ?
#
loop_
_entity_poly.entity_id
_entity_poly.type
_entity_poly.pdbx_seq_one_letter_code
_entity_poly.pdbx_strand_id
1 'polypeptide(L)'
;MKTILTYALCCLAALAGWLAVSLLCWPVLLALQALTTALLIPHPAGSYIGLGFVSTARLMDFPTSFVGAYSVPFMNVPLGFIAIIWWISVLMIVPSTYKRYRTKPRGRASRAVLWRGARSLLIFTAVLLIVATPFLRRYEIVTQDHLYVRHLFDWHERAYPLASLKAIHVDMPEYSRGIITWDFIFDGDNRFSTTAPDIDALKYLLSNAHVSTNFKFVGNQMMMR
;
A
#
# COMPACT_ATOMS: atom_id res chain seq x y z
N MET A 1 -43.30 -6.45 -0.50
CA MET A 1 -42.31 -7.25 -1.25
C MET A 1 -41.19 -6.33 -1.71
N LYS A 2 -39.95 -6.52 -1.23
CA LYS A 2 -38.79 -5.82 -1.82
C LYS A 2 -38.58 -6.40 -3.21
N THR A 3 -38.72 -5.58 -4.25
CA THR A 3 -38.59 -6.01 -5.64
C THR A 3 -37.12 -6.30 -5.95
N ILE A 4 -36.85 -7.17 -6.93
CA ILE A 4 -35.49 -7.47 -7.43
C ILE A 4 -34.73 -6.18 -7.78
N LEU A 5 -35.46 -5.16 -8.24
CA LEU A 5 -34.97 -3.82 -8.51
C LEU A 5 -34.39 -3.12 -7.27
N THR A 6 -34.98 -3.30 -6.08
CA THR A 6 -34.46 -2.72 -4.84
C THR A 6 -33.12 -3.36 -4.46
N TYR A 7 -32.98 -4.67 -4.64
CA TYR A 7 -31.71 -5.37 -4.40
C TYR A 7 -30.63 -4.93 -5.37
N ALA A 8 -30.95 -4.80 -6.67
CA ALA A 8 -30.03 -4.31 -7.68
C ALA A 8 -29.53 -2.88 -7.38
N LEU A 9 -30.44 -1.99 -6.96
CA LEU A 9 -30.10 -0.60 -6.57
C LEU A 9 -29.24 -0.56 -5.30
N CYS A 10 -29.54 -1.38 -4.28
CA CYS A 10 -28.71 -1.48 -3.09
C CYS A 10 -27.30 -2.01 -3.41
N CYS A 11 -27.18 -3.01 -4.29
CA CYS A 11 -25.89 -3.51 -4.74
C CYS A 11 -25.09 -2.45 -5.50
N LEU A 12 -25.72 -1.71 -6.42
CA LEU A 12 -25.07 -0.59 -7.12
C LEU A 12 -24.60 0.51 -6.18
N ALA A 13 -25.41 0.86 -5.18
CA ALA A 13 -25.04 1.83 -4.16
C ALA A 13 -23.84 1.36 -3.31
N ALA A 14 -23.82 0.08 -2.92
CA ALA A 14 -22.71 -0.50 -2.17
C ALA A 14 -21.41 -0.53 -3.01
N LEU A 15 -21.51 -0.92 -4.28
CA LEU A 15 -20.41 -0.93 -5.24
C LEU A 15 -19.84 0.48 -5.44
N ALA A 16 -20.70 1.46 -5.76
CA ALA A 16 -20.29 2.86 -5.93
C ALA A 16 -19.67 3.43 -4.65
N GLY A 17 -20.23 3.11 -3.48
CA GLY A 17 -19.69 3.51 -2.19
C GLY A 17 -18.30 2.93 -1.93
N TRP A 18 -18.09 1.65 -2.23
CA TRP A 18 -16.79 1.01 -2.05
C TRP A 18 -15.73 1.57 -3.01
N LEU A 19 -16.10 1.83 -4.26
CA LEU A 19 -15.21 2.46 -5.23
C LEU A 19 -14.79 3.87 -4.80
N ALA A 20 -15.71 4.64 -4.19
CA ALA A 20 -15.37 5.93 -3.60
C ALA A 20 -14.38 5.78 -2.43
N VAL A 21 -14.56 4.78 -1.56
CA VAL A 21 -13.60 4.48 -0.47
C VAL A 21 -12.22 4.17 -1.05
N SER A 22 -12.14 3.34 -2.09
CA SER A 22 -10.87 3.02 -2.75
C SER A 22 -10.17 4.25 -3.33
N LEU A 23 -10.91 5.11 -4.04
CA LEU A 23 -10.39 6.37 -4.60
C LEU A 23 -9.85 7.30 -3.50
N LEU A 24 -10.54 7.37 -2.36
CA LEU A 24 -10.15 8.18 -1.22
C LEU A 24 -8.93 7.59 -0.49
N CYS A 25 -8.81 6.26 -0.42
CA CYS A 25 -7.67 5.59 0.23
C CYS A 25 -6.38 5.75 -0.58
N TRP A 26 -6.45 5.75 -1.91
CA TRP A 26 -5.28 5.81 -2.79
C TRP A 26 -4.29 6.94 -2.46
N PRO A 27 -4.67 8.23 -2.41
CA PRO A 27 -3.73 9.31 -2.09
C PRO A 27 -3.16 9.20 -0.67
N VAL A 28 -3.93 8.66 0.28
CA VAL A 28 -3.46 8.48 1.67
C VAL A 28 -2.40 7.37 1.72
N LEU A 29 -2.60 6.27 1.00
CA LEU A 29 -1.61 5.19 0.87
C LEU A 29 -0.30 5.70 0.27
N LEU A 30 -0.39 6.50 -0.80
CA LEU A 30 0.79 7.12 -1.43
C LEU A 30 1.51 8.10 -0.49
N ALA A 31 0.78 8.88 0.29
CA ALA A 31 1.37 9.79 1.27
C ALA A 31 2.08 9.04 2.41
N LEU A 32 1.46 7.96 2.90
CA LEU A 32 2.03 7.07 3.93
C LEU A 32 3.30 6.37 3.43
N GLN A 33 3.32 5.97 2.17
CA GLN A 33 4.50 5.42 1.51
C GLN A 33 5.61 6.46 1.35
N ALA A 34 5.30 7.68 0.90
CA ALA A 34 6.31 8.74 0.81
C ALA A 34 6.92 9.07 2.19
N LEU A 35 6.09 9.01 3.25
CA LEU A 35 6.57 9.14 4.62
C LEU A 35 7.51 8.00 5.00
N THR A 36 7.17 6.76 4.59
CA THR A 36 7.99 5.57 4.83
C THR A 36 9.36 5.70 4.18
N THR A 37 9.41 6.04 2.89
CA THR A 37 10.66 6.17 2.13
C THR A 37 11.53 7.31 2.63
N ALA A 38 10.94 8.42 3.06
CA ALA A 38 11.68 9.60 3.52
C ALA A 38 12.21 9.47 4.95
N LEU A 39 11.50 8.78 5.85
CA LEU A 39 11.80 8.81 7.30
C LEU A 39 12.16 7.46 7.91
N LEU A 40 11.78 6.34 7.30
CA LEU A 40 11.85 5.02 7.92
C LEU A 40 12.80 4.04 7.23
N ILE A 41 13.12 4.27 5.95
CA ILE A 41 14.11 3.50 5.22
C ILE A 41 15.49 4.13 5.44
N PRO A 42 16.48 3.42 5.99
CA PRO A 42 17.81 3.98 6.28
C PRO A 42 18.70 4.15 5.03
N HIS A 43 18.21 3.74 3.86
CA HIS A 43 18.96 3.80 2.61
C HIS A 43 18.65 5.09 1.82
N PRO A 44 19.62 5.65 1.07
CA PRO A 44 19.42 6.88 0.30
C PRO A 44 18.57 6.63 -0.96
N ALA A 45 17.58 7.50 -1.19
CA ALA A 45 16.69 7.42 -2.35
C ALA A 45 17.50 7.40 -3.67
N GLY A 46 17.22 6.44 -4.55
CA GLY A 46 17.93 6.24 -5.82
C GLY A 46 19.06 5.21 -5.78
N SER A 47 19.52 4.79 -4.60
CA SER A 47 20.45 3.64 -4.45
C SER A 47 19.73 2.30 -4.29
N TYR A 48 18.41 2.34 -4.11
CA TYR A 48 17.54 1.19 -3.92
C TYR A 48 16.24 1.35 -4.72
N ILE A 49 15.64 0.22 -5.07
CA ILE A 49 14.33 0.12 -5.72
C ILE A 49 13.39 -0.65 -4.79
N GLY A 50 12.19 -0.12 -4.57
CA GLY A 50 11.16 -0.81 -3.79
C GLY A 50 10.59 -2.00 -4.57
N LEU A 51 10.44 -3.15 -3.90
CA LEU A 51 9.84 -4.34 -4.50
C LEU A 51 8.32 -4.31 -4.46
N GLY A 52 7.69 -3.70 -3.46
CA GLY A 52 6.24 -3.70 -3.35
C GLY A 52 5.56 -2.80 -4.38
N PHE A 53 4.52 -3.28 -5.06
CA PHE A 53 3.71 -2.50 -6.02
C PHE A 53 3.27 -1.13 -5.48
N VAL A 54 2.75 -1.09 -4.24
CA VAL A 54 2.36 0.19 -3.64
C VAL A 54 3.56 1.09 -3.45
N SER A 55 4.76 0.56 -3.18
CA SER A 55 5.98 1.35 -2.92
C SER A 55 6.58 2.06 -4.14
N THR A 56 6.11 1.77 -5.35
CA THR A 56 6.55 2.43 -6.59
C THR A 56 5.39 3.12 -7.35
N ALA A 57 4.16 2.88 -6.92
CA ALA A 57 2.97 3.46 -7.55
C ALA A 57 2.93 4.99 -7.48
N ARG A 58 2.40 5.61 -8.53
CA ARG A 58 2.11 7.05 -8.62
C ARG A 58 0.61 7.30 -8.50
N LEU A 59 0.25 8.57 -8.28
CA LEU A 59 -1.15 8.98 -8.21
C LEU A 59 -1.95 8.55 -9.45
N MET A 60 -1.33 8.61 -10.63
CA MET A 60 -1.95 8.24 -11.91
C MET A 60 -2.03 6.73 -12.15
N ASP A 61 -1.34 5.91 -11.35
CA ASP A 61 -1.31 4.45 -11.50
C ASP A 61 -2.48 3.77 -10.76
N PHE A 62 -3.56 4.51 -10.52
CA PHE A 62 -4.76 3.96 -9.92
C PHE A 62 -5.28 2.78 -10.78
N PRO A 63 -5.65 1.64 -10.17
CA PRO A 63 -6.02 0.46 -10.94
C PRO A 63 -7.17 0.73 -11.91
N THR A 64 -6.94 0.44 -13.19
CA THR A 64 -7.92 0.61 -14.27
C THR A 64 -8.92 -0.55 -14.34
N SER A 65 -8.59 -1.68 -13.74
CA SER A 65 -9.50 -2.83 -13.63
C SER A 65 -10.45 -2.68 -12.45
N PHE A 66 -11.70 -3.11 -12.62
CA PHE A 66 -12.70 -3.06 -11.56
C PHE A 66 -12.24 -3.85 -10.32
N VAL A 67 -11.69 -5.04 -10.50
CA VAL A 67 -11.18 -5.86 -9.39
C VAL A 67 -10.03 -5.15 -8.67
N GLY A 68 -9.11 -4.52 -9.40
CA GLY A 68 -8.00 -3.76 -8.82
C GLY A 68 -8.48 -2.53 -8.05
N ALA A 69 -9.44 -1.78 -8.58
CA ALA A 69 -9.97 -0.60 -7.91
C ALA A 69 -10.63 -0.97 -6.57
N TYR A 70 -11.32 -2.11 -6.49
CA TYR A 70 -11.96 -2.57 -5.24
C TYR A 70 -10.97 -3.13 -4.23
N SER A 71 -9.81 -3.62 -4.70
CA SER A 71 -8.79 -4.18 -3.82
C SER A 71 -7.85 -3.14 -3.22
N VAL A 72 -7.90 -1.86 -3.62
CA VAL A 72 -7.01 -0.79 -3.14
C VAL A 72 -6.87 -0.73 -1.61
N PRO A 73 -7.95 -0.78 -0.79
CA PRO A 73 -7.81 -0.78 0.66
C PRO A 73 -7.14 -2.05 1.22
N PHE A 74 -7.08 -3.12 0.43
CA PHE A 74 -6.47 -4.40 0.78
C PHE A 74 -5.09 -4.60 0.17
N MET A 75 -4.68 -3.76 -0.79
CA MET A 75 -3.35 -3.86 -1.43
C MET A 75 -2.21 -3.72 -0.43
N ASN A 76 -2.44 -2.97 0.65
CA ASN A 76 -1.48 -2.80 1.72
C ASN A 76 -2.20 -2.88 3.08
N VAL A 77 -2.78 -4.05 3.38
CA VAL A 77 -3.26 -4.32 4.73
C VAL A 77 -2.05 -4.28 5.68
N PRO A 78 -2.06 -3.42 6.72
CA PRO A 78 -3.22 -2.72 7.31
C PRO A 78 -3.30 -1.21 7.07
N LEU A 79 -2.39 -0.61 6.30
CA LEU A 79 -2.40 0.83 5.99
C LEU A 79 -3.70 1.28 5.29
N GLY A 80 -4.32 0.42 4.47
CA GLY A 80 -5.60 0.74 3.84
C GLY A 80 -6.75 0.88 4.85
N PHE A 81 -6.77 0.08 5.93
CA PHE A 81 -7.74 0.25 7.01
C PHE A 81 -7.52 1.56 7.77
N ILE A 82 -6.27 1.95 7.99
CA ILE A 82 -5.93 3.23 8.62
C ILE A 82 -6.43 4.40 7.76
N ALA A 83 -6.28 4.32 6.44
CA ALA A 83 -6.81 5.31 5.51
C ALA A 83 -8.35 5.42 5.59
N ILE A 84 -9.07 4.29 5.66
CA ILE A 84 -10.53 4.27 5.85
C ILE A 84 -10.92 4.96 7.17
N ILE A 85 -10.28 4.58 8.28
CA ILE A 85 -10.55 5.15 9.61
C ILE A 85 -10.30 6.66 9.62
N TRP A 86 -9.25 7.11 8.95
CA TRP A 86 -8.95 8.53 8.79
C TRP A 86 -10.08 9.27 8.04
N TRP A 87 -10.54 8.73 6.92
CA TRP A 87 -11.65 9.32 6.15
C TRP A 87 -12.97 9.36 6.91
N ILE A 88 -13.32 8.30 7.64
CA ILE A 88 -14.50 8.29 8.52
C ILE A 88 -14.42 9.44 9.53
N SER A 89 -13.23 9.66 10.09
CA SER A 89 -13.02 10.71 11.09
C SER A 89 -13.11 12.11 10.49
N VAL A 90 -12.60 12.31 9.27
CA VAL A 90 -12.81 13.54 8.49
C VAL A 90 -14.31 13.78 8.25
N LEU A 91 -15.04 12.75 7.83
CA LEU A 91 -16.49 12.82 7.57
C LEU A 91 -17.32 13.11 8.83
N MET A 92 -16.84 12.75 10.02
CA MET A 92 -17.50 13.08 11.28
C MET A 92 -17.14 14.48 11.78
N ILE A 93 -15.86 14.87 11.71
CA ILE A 93 -15.35 16.11 12.31
C ILE A 93 -15.63 17.33 11.43
N VAL A 94 -15.46 17.23 10.10
CA VAL A 94 -15.55 18.38 9.20
C VAL A 94 -16.99 18.92 9.09
N PRO A 95 -18.03 18.10 8.82
CA PRO A 95 -19.40 18.59 8.71
C PRO A 95 -19.94 19.12 10.05
N SER A 96 -19.60 18.47 11.16
CA SER A 96 -20.01 18.91 12.50
C SER A 96 -19.37 20.26 12.87
N THR A 97 -18.10 20.45 12.54
CA THR A 97 -17.39 21.73 12.71
C THR A 97 -17.98 22.82 11.82
N TYR A 98 -18.26 22.51 10.55
CA TYR A 98 -18.86 23.44 9.60
C TYR A 98 -20.26 23.89 10.02
N LYS A 99 -21.11 22.95 10.49
CA LYS A 99 -22.45 23.27 11.01
C LYS A 99 -22.37 24.22 12.21
N ARG A 100 -21.46 23.95 13.16
CA ARG A 100 -21.21 24.84 14.31
C ARG A 100 -20.66 26.19 13.89
N TYR A 101 -19.76 26.22 12.91
CA TYR A 101 -19.20 27.46 12.37
C TYR A 101 -20.28 28.37 11.77
N ARG A 102 -21.21 27.82 10.98
CA ARG A 102 -22.30 28.59 10.34
C ARG A 102 -23.24 29.27 11.33
N THR A 103 -23.39 28.72 12.54
CA THR A 103 -24.27 29.27 13.59
C THR A 103 -23.63 30.37 14.44
N LYS A 104 -22.32 30.63 14.31
CA LYS A 104 -21.62 31.62 15.15
C LYS A 104 -21.47 32.95 14.41
N PRO A 105 -21.58 34.10 15.12
CA PRO A 105 -21.31 35.40 14.53
C PRO A 105 -19.85 35.46 14.04
N ARG A 106 -19.65 36.11 12.88
CA ARG A 106 -18.32 36.25 12.26
C ARG A 106 -17.38 36.99 13.22
N GLY A 107 -16.24 36.37 13.57
CA GLY A 107 -15.25 36.98 14.46
C GLY A 107 -14.38 35.97 15.21
N ARG A 108 -13.89 36.34 16.39
CA ARG A 108 -13.03 35.47 17.24
C ARG A 108 -13.71 34.14 17.60
N ALA A 109 -15.02 34.17 17.85
CA ALA A 109 -15.81 32.99 18.21
C ALA A 109 -15.92 31.97 17.06
N SER A 110 -16.05 32.42 15.81
CA SER A 110 -16.13 31.51 14.66
C SER A 110 -14.77 30.88 14.33
N ARG A 111 -13.67 31.65 14.44
CA ARG A 111 -12.30 31.13 14.32
C ARG A 111 -11.96 30.09 15.38
N ALA A 112 -12.43 30.28 16.62
CA ALA A 112 -12.21 29.31 17.69
C ALA A 112 -12.87 27.94 17.42
N VAL A 113 -14.02 27.91 16.73
CA VAL A 113 -14.68 26.65 16.33
C VAL A 113 -13.86 25.92 15.27
N LEU A 114 -13.39 26.63 14.24
CA LEU A 114 -12.53 26.05 13.20
C LEU A 114 -11.22 25.54 13.80
N TRP A 115 -10.61 26.30 14.70
CA TRP A 115 -9.37 25.91 15.37
C TRP A 115 -9.54 24.66 16.24
N ARG A 116 -10.64 24.55 16.98
CA ARG A 116 -10.92 23.32 17.76
C ARG A 116 -11.14 22.11 16.86
N GLY A 117 -11.86 22.27 15.76
CA GLY A 117 -12.05 21.20 14.77
C GLY A 117 -10.73 20.76 14.14
N ALA A 118 -9.92 21.72 13.69
CA ALA A 118 -8.59 21.47 13.13
C ALA A 118 -7.67 20.79 14.14
N ARG A 119 -7.64 21.26 15.39
CA ARG A 119 -6.86 20.64 16.47
C ARG A 119 -7.30 19.21 16.74
N SER A 120 -8.60 18.95 16.78
CA SER A 120 -9.12 17.59 16.98
C SER A 120 -8.70 16.66 15.84
N LEU A 121 -8.78 17.13 14.60
CA LEU A 121 -8.37 16.36 13.43
C LEU A 121 -6.86 16.09 13.42
N LEU A 122 -6.05 17.08 13.80
CA LEU A 122 -4.59 16.95 13.92
C LEU A 122 -4.21 15.93 15.00
N ILE A 123 -4.81 16.01 16.19
CA ILE A 123 -4.56 15.05 17.28
C ILE A 123 -4.92 13.63 16.81
N PHE A 124 -6.09 13.47 16.20
CA PHE A 124 -6.53 12.17 15.71
C PHE A 124 -5.59 11.61 14.62
N THR A 125 -5.18 12.46 13.68
CA THR A 125 -4.22 12.10 12.63
C THR A 125 -2.88 11.69 13.23
N ALA A 126 -2.38 12.42 14.23
CA ALA A 126 -1.13 12.08 14.91
C ALA A 126 -1.21 10.73 15.63
N VAL A 127 -2.30 10.45 16.34
CA VAL A 127 -2.53 9.15 16.99
C VAL A 127 -2.56 8.02 15.96
N LEU A 128 -3.28 8.21 14.84
CA LEU A 128 -3.29 7.23 13.76
C LEU A 128 -1.91 6.98 13.16
N LEU A 129 -1.09 8.02 12.98
CA LEU A 129 0.28 7.86 12.48
C LEU A 129 1.17 7.09 13.46
N ILE A 130 1.02 7.30 14.77
CA ILE A 130 1.72 6.51 15.79
C ILE A 130 1.33 5.03 15.68
N VAL A 131 0.03 4.74 15.57
CA VAL A 131 -0.47 3.36 15.37
C VAL A 131 -0.02 2.79 14.03
N ALA A 132 0.11 3.62 12.99
CA ALA A 132 0.58 3.24 11.67
C ALA A 132 2.09 2.94 11.63
N THR A 133 2.88 3.55 12.52
CA THR A 133 4.35 3.51 12.51
C THR A 133 4.95 2.10 12.37
N PRO A 134 4.54 1.06 13.12
CA PRO A 134 5.08 -0.29 12.91
C PRO A 134 4.82 -0.83 11.50
N PHE A 135 3.67 -0.51 10.90
CA PHE A 135 3.32 -0.93 9.54
C PHE A 135 4.06 -0.14 8.47
N LEU A 136 4.33 1.14 8.74
CA LEU A 136 5.16 2.00 7.89
C LEU A 136 6.63 1.58 7.91
N ARG A 137 7.09 0.86 8.94
CA ARG A 137 8.45 0.30 8.98
C ARG A 137 8.63 -0.95 8.13
N ARG A 138 7.56 -1.49 7.55
CA ARG A 138 7.65 -2.62 6.62
C ARG A 138 8.19 -2.13 5.28
N TYR A 139 9.30 -2.71 4.83
CA TYR A 139 9.83 -2.45 3.50
C TYR A 139 10.48 -3.70 2.91
N GLU A 140 10.40 -3.79 1.59
CA GLU A 140 11.03 -4.80 0.74
C GLU A 140 11.78 -3.99 -0.32
N ILE A 141 13.11 -3.91 -0.22
CA ILE A 141 13.94 -3.07 -1.11
C ILE A 141 15.09 -3.87 -1.72
N VAL A 142 15.40 -3.56 -2.96
CA VAL A 142 16.51 -4.11 -3.73
C VAL A 142 17.59 -3.05 -3.83
N THR A 143 18.81 -3.37 -3.42
CA THR A 143 20.02 -2.59 -3.75
C THR A 143 20.81 -3.31 -4.84
N GLN A 144 21.98 -2.77 -5.19
CA GLN A 144 22.85 -3.37 -6.22
C GLN A 144 23.27 -4.81 -5.89
N ASP A 145 23.49 -5.11 -4.61
CA ASP A 145 24.08 -6.39 -4.18
C ASP A 145 23.17 -7.23 -3.27
N HIS A 146 22.18 -6.61 -2.62
CA HIS A 146 21.37 -7.26 -1.58
C HIS A 146 19.88 -6.93 -1.71
N LEU A 147 19.05 -7.89 -1.34
CA LEU A 147 17.63 -7.73 -1.08
C LEU A 147 17.43 -7.55 0.43
N TYR A 148 17.00 -6.36 0.86
CA TYR A 148 16.69 -6.08 2.25
C TYR A 148 15.19 -6.18 2.48
N VAL A 149 14.83 -6.95 3.50
CA VAL A 149 13.44 -7.19 3.88
C VAL A 149 13.28 -6.91 5.37
N ARG A 150 12.26 -6.14 5.70
CA ARG A 150 11.83 -5.92 7.07
C ARG A 150 10.34 -6.19 7.20
N HIS A 151 10.00 -7.28 7.87
CA HIS A 151 8.61 -7.60 8.19
C HIS A 151 8.12 -6.87 9.44
N LEU A 152 6.80 -6.87 9.64
CA LEU A 152 6.11 -6.09 10.68
C LEU A 152 6.64 -6.32 12.10
N PHE A 153 7.02 -7.56 12.41
CA PHE A 153 7.49 -7.97 13.74
C PHE A 153 9.00 -8.26 13.78
N ASP A 154 9.71 -8.03 12.66
CA ASP A 154 11.15 -8.24 12.62
C ASP A 154 11.86 -7.06 13.28
N TRP A 155 12.61 -7.36 14.35
CA TRP A 155 13.39 -6.36 15.08
C TRP A 155 14.57 -5.85 14.26
N HIS A 156 15.16 -6.74 13.45
CA HIS A 156 16.31 -6.49 12.59
C HIS A 156 15.91 -6.69 11.12
N GLU A 157 16.56 -5.94 10.23
CA GLU A 157 16.44 -6.18 8.79
C GLU A 157 17.10 -7.49 8.40
N ARG A 158 16.49 -8.22 7.47
CA ARG A 158 17.08 -9.41 6.85
C ARG A 158 17.67 -9.00 5.52
N ALA A 159 18.95 -9.31 5.31
CA ALA A 159 19.64 -9.06 4.06
C ALA A 159 19.88 -10.39 3.34
N TYR A 160 19.39 -10.50 2.10
CA TYR A 160 19.63 -11.64 1.23
C TYR A 160 20.59 -11.22 0.11
N PRO A 161 21.78 -11.82 0.00
CA PRO A 161 22.73 -11.44 -1.03
C PRO A 161 22.24 -11.91 -2.40
N LEU A 162 22.16 -11.01 -3.39
CA LEU A 162 21.68 -11.31 -4.74
C LEU A 162 22.58 -12.31 -5.47
N ALA A 163 23.87 -12.34 -5.13
CA ALA A 163 24.81 -13.35 -5.63
C ALA A 163 24.41 -14.79 -5.28
N SER A 164 23.67 -14.97 -4.18
CA SER A 164 23.16 -16.28 -3.74
C SER A 164 21.78 -16.63 -4.29
N LEU A 165 21.18 -15.77 -5.11
CA LEU A 165 19.87 -16.00 -5.71
C LEU A 165 19.97 -17.14 -6.75
N LYS A 166 19.23 -18.22 -6.50
CA LYS A 166 19.21 -19.44 -7.32
C LYS A 166 18.02 -19.50 -8.27
N ALA A 167 16.84 -19.14 -7.79
CA ALA A 167 15.63 -19.25 -8.59
C ALA A 167 14.58 -18.24 -8.13
N ILE A 168 13.76 -17.80 -9.08
CA ILE A 168 12.52 -17.09 -8.81
C ILE A 168 11.40 -17.99 -9.33
N HIS A 169 10.58 -18.49 -8.42
CA HIS A 169 9.39 -19.26 -8.76
C HIS A 169 8.19 -18.33 -8.72
N VAL A 170 7.36 -18.43 -9.75
CA VAL A 170 6.06 -17.75 -9.78
C VAL A 170 5.01 -18.83 -9.62
N ASP A 171 4.45 -18.96 -8.42
CA ASP A 171 3.34 -19.86 -8.20
C ASP A 171 2.05 -19.18 -8.63
N MET A 172 1.45 -19.74 -9.67
CA MET A 172 0.10 -19.46 -10.11
C MET A 172 -0.70 -20.70 -9.76
N PRO A 173 -1.48 -20.69 -8.68
CA PRO A 173 -2.30 -21.84 -8.39
C PRO A 173 -3.29 -21.97 -9.54
N GLU A 174 -3.12 -23.00 -10.38
CA GLU A 174 -3.86 -23.26 -11.63
C GLU A 174 -5.40 -23.26 -11.45
N TYR A 175 -5.88 -23.23 -10.20
CA TYR A 175 -7.29 -23.29 -9.83
C TYR A 175 -7.75 -22.18 -8.87
N SER A 176 -6.92 -21.20 -8.50
CA SER A 176 -7.32 -20.14 -7.57
C SER A 176 -7.35 -18.77 -8.23
N ARG A 177 -8.55 -18.17 -8.30
CA ARG A 177 -8.69 -16.75 -8.61
C ARG A 177 -8.07 -15.94 -7.46
N GLY A 178 -6.84 -15.44 -7.63
CA GLY A 178 -6.60 -14.07 -7.18
C GLY A 178 -5.25 -13.68 -6.59
N ILE A 179 -4.30 -14.57 -6.33
CA ILE A 179 -3.00 -14.14 -5.76
C ILE A 179 -1.86 -14.87 -6.45
N ILE A 180 -1.05 -14.11 -7.20
CA ILE A 180 0.21 -14.59 -7.77
C ILE A 180 1.26 -14.44 -6.67
N THR A 181 1.96 -15.52 -6.33
CA THR A 181 3.05 -15.48 -5.35
C THR A 181 4.39 -15.64 -6.06
N TRP A 182 5.34 -14.79 -5.67
CA TRP A 182 6.70 -14.76 -6.19
C TRP A 182 7.64 -15.19 -5.09
N ASP A 183 8.29 -16.34 -5.29
CA ASP A 183 9.19 -16.95 -4.34
C ASP A 183 10.63 -16.83 -4.82
N PHE A 184 11.42 -16.06 -4.10
CA PHE A 184 12.85 -15.88 -4.29
C PHE A 184 13.59 -16.91 -3.43
N ILE A 185 14.33 -17.80 -4.09
CA ILE A 185 15.08 -18.88 -3.46
C ILE A 185 16.56 -18.51 -3.48
N PHE A 186 17.16 -18.41 -2.30
CA PHE A 186 18.58 -18.15 -2.09
C PHE A 186 19.32 -19.42 -1.63
N ASP A 187 20.65 -19.40 -1.63
CA ASP A 187 21.45 -20.48 -1.05
C ASP A 187 21.15 -20.71 0.45
N GLY A 188 21.18 -21.97 0.87
CA GLY A 188 21.06 -22.36 2.28
C GLY A 188 19.64 -22.32 2.87
N ASP A 189 18.63 -22.78 2.12
CA ASP A 189 17.21 -22.81 2.51
C ASP A 189 16.57 -21.44 2.81
N ASN A 190 17.27 -20.35 2.53
CA ASN A 190 16.73 -19.00 2.65
C ASN A 190 15.73 -18.72 1.52
N ARG A 191 14.48 -18.40 1.89
CA ARG A 191 13.40 -18.10 0.95
C ARG A 191 12.69 -16.81 1.34
N PHE A 192 12.35 -16.02 0.32
CA PHE A 192 11.55 -14.82 0.48
C PHE A 192 10.37 -14.89 -0.49
N SER A 193 9.16 -14.69 0.01
CA SER A 193 7.92 -14.74 -0.77
C SER A 193 7.22 -13.39 -0.75
N THR A 194 6.79 -12.90 -1.90
CA THR A 194 6.01 -11.66 -2.03
C THR A 194 4.87 -11.83 -3.05
N THR A 195 3.79 -11.07 -2.91
CA THR A 195 2.53 -11.31 -3.66
C THR A 195 2.28 -10.34 -4.80
N ALA A 196 3.09 -9.28 -4.93
CA ALA A 196 2.95 -8.28 -6.00
C ALA A 196 4.24 -7.45 -6.15
N PRO A 197 5.33 -8.08 -6.61
CA PRO A 197 6.56 -7.36 -6.91
C PRO A 197 6.35 -6.44 -8.12
N ASP A 198 6.93 -5.24 -8.08
CA ASP A 198 6.95 -4.34 -9.22
C ASP A 198 7.73 -4.98 -10.39
N ILE A 199 7.15 -4.93 -11.60
CA ILE A 199 7.72 -5.51 -12.81
C ILE A 199 9.04 -4.81 -13.17
N ASP A 200 9.15 -3.51 -12.95
CA ASP A 200 10.37 -2.78 -13.26
C ASP A 200 11.48 -3.07 -12.23
N ALA A 201 11.13 -3.30 -10.96
CA ALA A 201 12.06 -3.78 -9.95
C ALA A 201 12.54 -5.21 -10.26
N LEU A 202 11.64 -6.07 -10.75
CA LEU A 202 11.96 -7.40 -11.26
C LEU A 202 12.88 -7.34 -12.48
N LYS A 203 12.58 -6.49 -13.47
CA LYS A 203 13.46 -6.29 -14.64
C LYS A 203 14.84 -5.79 -14.20
N TYR A 204 14.90 -4.87 -13.26
CA TYR A 204 16.15 -4.39 -12.68
C TYR A 204 16.95 -5.55 -12.04
N LEU A 205 16.31 -6.35 -11.19
CA LEU A 205 16.90 -7.57 -10.61
C LEU A 205 17.43 -8.52 -11.69
N LEU A 206 16.64 -8.78 -12.73
CA LEU A 206 16.99 -9.68 -13.83
C LEU A 206 18.09 -9.13 -14.75
N SER A 207 18.22 -7.81 -14.85
CA SER A 207 19.23 -7.14 -15.67
C SER A 207 20.58 -6.98 -14.98
N ASN A 208 20.64 -7.22 -13.66
CA ASN A 208 21.85 -7.00 -12.87
C ASN A 208 22.82 -8.18 -13.01
N ALA A 209 24.05 -7.90 -13.46
CA ALA A 209 25.07 -8.91 -13.78
C ALA A 209 25.61 -9.70 -12.57
N HIS A 210 25.20 -9.33 -11.35
CA HIS A 210 25.60 -9.97 -10.09
C HIS A 210 24.63 -11.05 -9.59
N VAL A 211 23.46 -11.21 -10.22
CA VAL A 211 22.62 -12.39 -10.00
C VAL A 211 23.35 -13.57 -10.62
N SER A 212 23.54 -14.66 -9.88
CA SER A 212 24.34 -15.81 -10.33
C SER A 212 23.94 -16.19 -11.76
N THR A 213 24.92 -16.40 -12.65
CA THR A 213 24.70 -16.69 -14.08
C THR A 213 23.91 -17.98 -14.36
N ASN A 214 23.49 -18.69 -13.31
CA ASN A 214 22.72 -19.92 -13.32
C ASN A 214 21.34 -19.78 -12.66
N PHE A 215 20.76 -18.58 -12.60
CA PHE A 215 19.42 -18.42 -12.07
C PHE A 215 18.36 -18.94 -13.07
N LYS A 216 17.35 -19.66 -12.57
CA LYS A 216 16.21 -20.14 -13.37
C LYS A 216 14.95 -19.38 -13.00
N PHE A 217 14.28 -18.83 -14.01
CA PHE A 217 12.92 -18.33 -13.89
C PHE A 217 11.94 -19.48 -14.18
N VAL A 218 11.04 -19.77 -13.25
CA VAL A 218 10.05 -20.85 -13.40
C VAL A 218 8.66 -20.26 -13.23
N GLY A 219 7.97 -20.03 -14.35
CA GLY A 219 6.63 -19.48 -14.40
C GLY A 219 6.24 -18.98 -15.80
N ASN A 220 5.01 -19.28 -16.24
CA ASN A 220 4.48 -18.85 -17.54
C ASN A 220 3.93 -17.42 -17.47
N GLN A 221 4.74 -16.35 -17.44
CA GLN A 221 4.15 -14.99 -17.63
C GLN A 221 5.03 -13.77 -17.96
N MET A 222 6.18 -13.91 -18.64
CA MET A 222 6.72 -12.73 -19.37
C MET A 222 5.86 -12.31 -20.59
N MET A 223 4.71 -12.95 -20.85
CA MET A 223 3.91 -12.74 -22.07
C MET A 223 2.48 -12.21 -21.88
N MET A 224 2.05 -11.82 -20.67
CA MET A 224 0.71 -11.22 -20.52
C MET A 224 0.74 -9.82 -19.88
N ARG A 225 0.95 -8.86 -20.79
CA ARG A 225 0.79 -7.39 -20.73
C ARG A 225 1.94 -6.56 -20.18
#